data_AF-A0A366HKD6-F1
#
_entry.id   AF-A0A366HKD6-F1
#
_cell.length_a   1.000
_cell.length_b   1.000
_cell.length_c   1.000
_cell.angle_alpha   90.00
_cell.angle_beta   90.00
_cell.angle_gamma   90.00
#
_symmetry.space_group_name_H-M   'P 1'
#
loop_
_entity.id
_entity.type
_entity.pdbx_description
1 polymer ?
#
loop_
_entity_poly.entity_id
_entity_poly.type
_entity_poly.pdbx_seq_one_letter_code
_entity_poly.pdbx_strand_id
1 'polypeptide(L)'
;MPPTKGLSFIAAIEALKGALVLLAGCGLLTLIHHDVHAAAEALVHRFHLNPAHEIPKVFIQAAGTVNDSRIEFLAVCAAAYATVRFIEAYGLWKGRRWAEWFAAISSGIYIPLELSELTHGINWPKVTILVINVIVLAYMIYVLVQGKKSQQGTNI
;
A
#
# COMPACT_ATOMS: atom_id res chain seq x y z
N MET A 1 20.09 -2.63 -18.51
CA MET A 1 19.99 -1.17 -18.62
C MET A 1 19.94 -0.58 -17.22
N PRO A 2 20.62 0.53 -16.94
CA PRO A 2 20.42 1.24 -15.67
C PRO A 2 18.95 1.66 -15.53
N PRO A 3 18.38 1.63 -14.32
CA PRO A 3 17.00 2.04 -14.07
C PRO A 3 16.80 3.50 -14.53
N THR A 4 15.67 3.77 -15.18
CA THR A 4 15.31 5.17 -15.51
C THR A 4 14.96 5.91 -14.23
N LYS A 5 15.11 7.25 -14.22
CA LYS A 5 14.75 8.08 -13.06
C LYS A 5 13.31 7.86 -12.60
N GLY A 6 12.38 7.56 -13.51
CA GLY A 6 10.99 7.27 -13.17
C GLY A 6 10.79 5.88 -12.52
N LEU A 7 11.52 4.85 -12.96
CA LEU A 7 11.51 3.53 -12.28
C LEU A 7 12.01 3.64 -10.83
N SER A 8 13.07 4.42 -10.58
CA SER A 8 13.56 4.67 -9.22
C SER A 8 12.55 5.44 -8.36
N PHE A 9 11.81 6.38 -8.94
CA PHE A 9 10.77 7.12 -8.22
C PHE A 9 9.59 6.22 -7.82
N ILE A 10 9.12 5.38 -8.74
CA ILE A 10 8.06 4.40 -8.45
C ILE A 10 8.54 3.38 -7.41
N ALA A 11 9.78 2.90 -7.52
CA ALA A 11 10.37 2.02 -6.52
C ALA A 11 10.33 2.66 -5.11
N ALA A 12 10.61 3.97 -4.99
CA ALA A 12 10.52 4.67 -3.70
C ALA A 12 9.07 4.75 -3.18
N ILE A 13 8.10 5.03 -4.05
CA ILE A 13 6.67 5.03 -3.69
C ILE A 13 6.23 3.64 -3.22
N GLU A 14 6.58 2.59 -3.94
CA GLU A 14 6.20 1.22 -3.59
C GLU A 14 6.89 0.73 -2.30
N ALA A 15 8.15 1.13 -2.08
CA ALA A 15 8.84 0.87 -0.81
C ALA A 15 8.17 1.61 0.36
N LEU A 16 7.74 2.86 0.15
CA LEU A 16 7.00 3.63 1.16
C LEU A 16 5.66 2.95 1.50
N LYS A 17 4.92 2.48 0.50
CA LYS A 17 3.68 1.69 0.73
C LYS A 17 3.98 0.43 1.56
N GLY A 18 5.04 -0.31 1.21
CA GLY A 18 5.49 -1.48 1.97
C GLY A 18 5.82 -1.14 3.43
N ALA A 19 6.55 -0.04 3.65
CA ALA A 19 6.89 0.44 4.99
C ALA A 19 5.64 0.85 5.80
N LEU A 20 4.68 1.53 5.19
CA LEU A 20 3.41 1.89 5.86
C LEU A 20 2.62 0.65 6.27
N VAL A 21 2.54 -0.37 5.41
CA VAL A 21 1.87 -1.64 5.75
C VAL A 21 2.62 -2.37 6.87
N LEU A 22 3.95 -2.39 6.82
CA LEU A 22 4.77 -3.00 7.87
C LEU A 22 4.54 -2.29 9.22
N LEU A 23 4.56 -0.95 9.23
CA LEU A 23 4.29 -0.14 10.42
C LEU A 23 2.88 -0.40 10.97
N ALA A 24 1.87 -0.50 10.10
CA ALA A 24 0.53 -0.86 10.49
C ALA A 24 0.48 -2.27 11.11
N GLY A 25 1.12 -3.27 10.49
CA GLY A 25 1.21 -4.63 11.02
C GLY A 25 1.91 -4.70 12.39
N CYS A 26 3.02 -3.97 12.56
CA CYS A 26 3.68 -3.81 13.86
C CYS A 26 2.76 -3.14 14.89
N GLY A 27 2.02 -2.10 14.48
CA GLY A 27 1.00 -1.46 15.32
C GLY A 27 -0.08 -2.45 15.78
N LEU A 28 -0.59 -3.29 14.87
CA LEU A 28 -1.54 -4.37 15.21
C LEU A 28 -0.94 -5.33 16.25
N LEU A 29 0.33 -5.72 16.12
CA LEU A 29 0.99 -6.58 17.11
C LEU A 29 1.15 -5.90 18.48
N THR A 30 1.37 -4.58 18.53
CA THR A 30 1.38 -3.85 19.80
C THR A 30 0.01 -3.80 20.47
N LEU A 31 -1.09 -3.80 19.68
CA LEU A 31 -2.47 -3.86 20.19
C LEU A 31 -2.83 -5.23 20.80
N ILE A 32 -2.14 -6.31 20.40
CA ILE A 32 -2.27 -7.63 21.06
C ILE A 32 -1.69 -7.59 22.47
N HIS A 33 -0.61 -6.85 22.68
CA HIS A 33 0.13 -6.86 23.94
C HIS A 33 -0.25 -5.73 24.89
N HIS A 34 -0.82 -4.65 24.38
CA HIS A 34 -1.23 -3.48 25.13
C HIS A 34 -2.70 -3.25 24.83
N ASP A 35 -3.54 -3.36 25.87
CA ASP A 35 -4.98 -3.08 25.83
C ASP A 35 -5.28 -1.97 24.81
N VAL A 36 -6.16 -2.28 23.86
CA VAL A 36 -6.57 -1.35 22.79
C VAL A 36 -7.05 0.00 23.36
N HIS A 37 -7.50 -0.02 24.63
CA HIS A 37 -7.79 1.15 25.46
C HIS A 37 -6.57 2.05 25.74
N ALA A 38 -5.42 1.51 26.10
CA ALA A 38 -4.21 2.27 26.38
C ALA A 38 -3.59 2.89 25.11
N ALA A 39 -3.69 2.19 23.97
CA ALA A 39 -3.27 2.73 22.68
C ALA A 39 -4.18 3.88 22.23
N ALA A 40 -5.49 3.77 22.45
CA ALA A 40 -6.45 4.83 22.19
C ALA A 40 -6.20 6.05 23.09
N GLU A 41 -5.97 5.84 24.39
CA GLU A 41 -5.62 6.91 25.34
C GLU A 41 -4.32 7.62 24.97
N ALA A 42 -3.25 6.87 24.63
CA ALA A 42 -1.97 7.46 24.25
C ALA A 42 -2.05 8.30 22.96
N LEU A 43 -2.87 7.88 21.99
CA LEU A 43 -3.08 8.62 20.74
C LEU A 43 -3.89 9.90 20.97
N VAL A 44 -4.94 9.83 21.81
CA VAL A 44 -5.74 11.00 22.24
C VAL A 44 -4.88 12.00 23.01
N HIS A 45 -4.03 11.51 23.92
CA HIS A 45 -3.19 12.35 24.76
C HIS A 45 -2.04 13.01 23.99
N ARG A 46 -1.55 12.37 22.91
CA ARG A 46 -0.47 12.91 22.07
C ARG A 46 -0.95 13.86 20.97
N PHE A 47 -2.19 13.69 20.50
CA PHE A 47 -2.78 14.53 19.45
C PHE A 47 -3.75 15.62 19.97
N HIS A 48 -3.97 15.75 21.29
CA HIS A 48 -4.91 16.73 21.88
C HIS A 48 -6.26 16.75 21.16
N LEU A 49 -6.78 15.57 20.80
CA LEU A 49 -8.11 15.46 20.20
C LEU A 49 -9.13 15.80 21.28
N ASN A 50 -9.74 16.99 21.14
CA ASN A 50 -10.68 17.57 22.10
C ASN A 50 -11.75 16.52 22.52
N PRO A 51 -11.91 16.17 23.81
CA PRO A 51 -12.72 15.03 24.28
C PRO A 51 -14.25 15.24 24.21
N ALA A 52 -14.74 16.11 23.32
CA ALA A 52 -16.13 16.58 23.35
C ALA A 52 -17.04 16.03 22.26
N HIS A 53 -16.58 15.13 21.39
CA HIS A 53 -17.48 14.45 20.46
C HIS A 53 -17.07 12.98 20.28
N GLU A 54 -17.94 12.13 20.82
CA GLU A 54 -18.09 10.69 20.55
C GLU A 54 -16.90 10.01 19.88
N ILE A 55 -16.03 9.39 20.67
CA ILE A 55 -15.18 8.31 20.15
C ILE A 55 -16.12 7.35 19.41
N PRO A 56 -15.95 7.13 18.10
CA PRO A 56 -16.91 6.34 17.34
C PRO A 56 -16.97 4.97 17.97
N LYS A 57 -18.14 4.59 18.50
CA LYS A 57 -18.38 3.32 19.21
C LYS A 57 -17.89 2.11 18.40
N VAL A 58 -17.75 2.25 17.08
CA VAL A 58 -17.12 1.31 16.16
C VAL A 58 -15.68 0.94 16.55
N PHE A 59 -14.84 1.89 16.99
CA PHE A 59 -13.47 1.60 17.40
C PHE A 59 -13.40 0.81 18.71
N ILE A 60 -14.26 1.16 19.69
CA ILE A 60 -14.36 0.46 20.98
C ILE A 60 -14.97 -0.94 20.79
N GLN A 61 -16.00 -1.06 19.94
CA GLN A 61 -16.71 -2.32 19.72
C GLN A 61 -15.91 -3.28 18.82
N ALA A 62 -15.13 -2.75 17.87
CA ALA A 62 -14.12 -3.53 17.16
C ALA A 62 -13.04 -4.02 18.14
N ALA A 63 -12.49 -3.13 18.96
CA ALA A 63 -11.48 -3.49 19.98
C ALA A 63 -11.94 -4.61 20.93
N GLY A 64 -13.20 -4.61 21.35
CA GLY A 64 -13.75 -5.65 22.25
C GLY A 64 -14.12 -6.98 21.57
N THR A 65 -14.06 -7.09 20.24
CA THR A 65 -14.48 -8.30 19.50
C THR A 65 -13.39 -8.88 18.58
N VAL A 66 -12.23 -8.24 18.47
CA VAL A 66 -11.13 -8.81 17.69
C VAL A 66 -10.37 -9.84 18.54
N ASN A 67 -10.58 -11.11 18.22
CA ASN A 67 -9.82 -12.22 18.82
C ASN A 67 -8.32 -12.07 18.49
N ASP A 68 -7.43 -12.33 19.46
CA ASP A 68 -5.96 -12.18 19.32
C ASP A 68 -5.43 -12.91 18.07
N SER A 69 -5.98 -14.10 17.78
CA SER A 69 -5.61 -14.89 16.59
C SER A 69 -5.91 -14.20 15.26
N ARG A 70 -6.94 -13.34 15.19
CA ARG A 70 -7.23 -12.55 13.97
C ARG A 70 -6.24 -11.41 13.81
N ILE A 71 -5.83 -10.76 14.90
CA ILE A 71 -4.85 -9.67 14.86
C ILE A 71 -3.48 -10.23 14.46
N GLU A 72 -3.07 -11.37 15.02
CA GLU A 72 -1.83 -12.06 14.68
C GLU A 72 -1.82 -12.45 13.20
N PHE A 73 -2.91 -13.06 12.71
CA PHE A 73 -3.04 -13.41 11.29
C PHE A 73 -2.93 -12.18 10.37
N LEU A 74 -3.61 -11.08 10.69
CA LEU A 74 -3.53 -9.84 9.92
C LEU A 74 -2.11 -9.25 9.93
N ALA A 75 -1.40 -9.31 11.06
CA ALA A 75 -0.01 -8.86 11.15
C ALA A 75 0.93 -9.72 10.28
N VAL A 76 0.76 -11.04 10.28
CA VAL A 76 1.51 -11.95 9.40
C VAL A 76 1.23 -11.64 7.92
N CYS A 77 -0.04 -11.44 7.55
CA CYS A 77 -0.42 -11.03 6.21
C CYS A 77 0.22 -9.68 5.82
N ALA A 78 0.22 -8.71 6.72
CA ALA A 78 0.85 -7.41 6.50
C ALA A 78 2.37 -7.54 6.29
N ALA A 79 3.04 -8.34 7.10
CA ALA A 79 4.48 -8.59 6.97
C ALA A 79 4.83 -9.31 5.64
N ALA A 80 4.03 -10.32 5.26
CA ALA A 80 4.20 -11.01 3.99
C ALA A 80 3.99 -10.06 2.80
N TYR A 81 2.94 -9.24 2.84
CA TYR A 81 2.65 -8.26 1.80
C TYR A 81 3.75 -7.18 1.70
N ALA A 82 4.21 -6.64 2.83
CA ALA A 82 5.30 -5.67 2.85
C ALA A 82 6.59 -6.25 2.25
N THR A 83 6.91 -7.51 2.56
CA THR A 83 8.06 -8.22 1.98
C THR A 83 7.98 -8.29 0.46
N VAL A 84 6.81 -8.66 -0.08
CA VAL A 84 6.58 -8.68 -1.54
C VAL A 84 6.79 -7.30 -2.15
N ARG A 85 6.27 -6.25 -1.50
CA ARG A 85 6.46 -4.85 -1.96
C ARG A 85 7.91 -4.41 -1.95
N PHE A 86 8.70 -4.80 -0.95
CA PHE A 86 10.13 -4.51 -0.95
C PHE A 86 10.89 -5.27 -2.05
N ILE A 87 10.52 -6.53 -2.30
CA ILE A 87 11.09 -7.34 -3.40
C ILE A 87 10.79 -6.68 -4.76
N GLU A 88 9.55 -6.25 -4.97
CA GLU A 88 9.12 -5.51 -6.16
C GLU A 88 9.89 -4.21 -6.32
N ALA A 89 9.94 -3.37 -5.28
CA ALA A 89 10.65 -2.09 -5.29
C ALA A 89 12.13 -2.28 -5.59
N TYR A 90 12.78 -3.29 -4.98
CA TYR A 90 14.16 -3.64 -5.27
C TYR A 90 14.34 -4.08 -6.73
N GLY A 91 13.40 -4.88 -7.25
CA GLY A 91 13.38 -5.30 -8.65
C GLY A 91 13.27 -4.13 -9.63
N LEU A 92 12.38 -3.17 -9.34
CA LEU A 92 12.23 -1.92 -10.11
C LEU A 92 13.49 -1.06 -10.04
N TRP A 93 14.08 -0.92 -8.85
CA TRP A 93 15.34 -0.21 -8.66
C TRP A 93 16.49 -0.83 -9.45
N LYS A 94 16.48 -2.15 -9.64
CA LYS A 94 17.46 -2.87 -10.47
C LYS A 94 17.07 -2.94 -11.96
N GLY A 95 15.95 -2.33 -12.37
CA GLY A 95 15.45 -2.36 -13.75
C GLY A 95 15.15 -3.78 -14.24
N ARG A 96 14.61 -4.64 -13.37
CA ARG A 96 14.28 -6.03 -13.70
C ARG A 96 12.91 -6.10 -14.37
N ARG A 97 12.84 -6.69 -15.57
CA ARG A 97 11.59 -6.84 -16.34
C ARG A 97 10.47 -7.58 -15.59
N TRP A 98 10.80 -8.58 -14.77
CA TRP A 98 9.77 -9.28 -13.98
C TRP A 98 9.09 -8.34 -12.98
N ALA A 99 9.84 -7.39 -12.40
CA ALA A 99 9.31 -6.40 -11.47
C ALA A 99 8.48 -5.35 -12.19
N GLU A 100 8.85 -4.98 -13.42
CA GLU A 100 8.05 -4.09 -14.26
C GLU A 100 6.67 -4.70 -14.58
N TRP A 101 6.64 -5.98 -14.96
CA TRP A 101 5.38 -6.69 -15.20
C TRP A 101 4.55 -6.83 -13.92
N PHE A 102 5.21 -7.18 -12.82
CA PHE A 102 4.54 -7.31 -11.53
C PHE A 102 3.90 -5.98 -11.09
N ALA A 103 4.61 -4.86 -11.22
CA ALA A 103 4.10 -3.53 -10.92
C ALA A 103 2.96 -3.08 -11.84
N ALA A 104 3.00 -3.44 -13.13
CA ALA A 104 1.91 -3.16 -14.04
C ALA A 104 0.64 -3.94 -13.66
N ILE A 105 0.78 -5.23 -13.36
CA ILE A 105 -0.35 -6.10 -12.98
C ILE A 105 -0.94 -5.65 -11.64
N SER A 106 -0.09 -5.44 -10.63
CA SER A 106 -0.53 -4.98 -9.31
C SER A 106 -1.28 -3.65 -9.42
N SER A 107 -0.73 -2.67 -10.14
CA SER A 107 -1.39 -1.38 -10.39
C SER A 107 -2.72 -1.54 -11.14
N GLY A 108 -2.79 -2.47 -12.08
CA GLY A 108 -4.01 -2.77 -12.83
C GLY A 108 -5.13 -3.37 -11.99
N ILE A 109 -4.80 -4.15 -10.95
CA ILE A 109 -5.78 -4.74 -10.03
C ILE A 109 -6.46 -3.68 -9.16
N TYR A 110 -5.78 -2.58 -8.83
CA TYR A 110 -6.37 -1.52 -8.00
C TYR A 110 -7.48 -0.75 -8.73
N ILE A 111 -7.36 -0.53 -10.04
CA ILE A 111 -8.30 0.31 -10.79
C ILE A 111 -9.76 -0.19 -10.72
N PRO A 112 -10.09 -1.47 -10.99
CA PRO A 112 -11.47 -1.95 -10.88
C PRO A 112 -12.02 -1.88 -9.46
N LEU A 113 -11.19 -2.15 -8.45
CA LEU A 113 -11.58 -2.11 -7.04
C LEU A 113 -11.93 -0.67 -6.63
N GLU A 114 -11.09 0.28 -6.97
CA GLU A 114 -11.29 1.70 -6.68
C GLU A 114 -12.53 2.26 -7.40
N LEU A 115 -12.75 1.85 -8.66
CA LEU A 115 -13.93 2.24 -9.43
C LEU A 115 -15.23 1.71 -8.78
N SER A 116 -15.21 0.48 -8.28
CA SER A 116 -16.32 -0.11 -7.51
C SER A 116 -16.56 0.61 -6.17
N GLU A 117 -15.52 1.18 -5.57
CA GLU A 117 -15.69 1.95 -4.34
C GLU A 117 -16.23 3.37 -4.57
N LEU A 118 -15.96 3.94 -5.74
CA LEU A 118 -16.48 5.25 -6.17
C LEU A 118 -17.99 5.21 -6.41
N THR A 119 -18.55 4.08 -6.85
CA THR A 119 -20.01 3.92 -7.00
C THR A 119 -20.76 3.93 -5.66
N HIS A 120 -20.07 3.66 -4.55
CA HIS A 120 -20.63 3.70 -3.20
C HIS A 120 -20.44 5.05 -2.49
N GLY A 121 -19.78 6.03 -3.13
CA GLY A 121 -19.62 7.39 -2.61
C GLY A 121 -18.28 8.00 -2.98
N ILE A 122 -18.33 9.25 -3.48
CA ILE A 122 -17.15 10.03 -3.88
C ILE A 122 -16.55 10.69 -2.63
N ASN A 123 -15.34 10.26 -2.26
CA ASN A 123 -14.53 10.89 -1.22
C ASN A 123 -13.20 11.38 -1.83
N TRP A 124 -12.78 12.60 -1.51
CA TRP A 124 -11.53 13.19 -2.01
C TRP A 124 -10.30 12.27 -1.88
N PRO A 125 -10.06 11.58 -0.73
CA PRO A 125 -8.96 10.63 -0.61
C PRO A 125 -9.02 9.47 -1.62
N LYS A 126 -10.21 8.91 -1.88
CA LYS A 126 -10.39 7.81 -2.84
C LYS A 126 -10.01 8.24 -4.26
N VAL A 127 -10.46 9.44 -4.66
CA VAL A 127 -10.14 10.02 -5.96
C VAL A 127 -8.64 10.24 -6.11
N THR A 128 -7.97 10.76 -5.08
CA THR A 128 -6.51 10.97 -5.10
C THR A 128 -5.76 9.65 -5.29
N ILE A 129 -6.14 8.60 -4.57
CA ILE A 129 -5.50 7.28 -4.67
C ILE A 129 -5.69 6.70 -6.07
N LEU A 130 -6.91 6.75 -6.62
CA LEU A 130 -7.20 6.31 -7.98
C LEU A 130 -6.31 7.01 -9.01
N VAL A 131 -6.20 8.34 -8.94
CA VAL A 131 -5.39 9.12 -9.88
C VAL A 131 -3.91 8.69 -9.81
N ILE A 132 -3.38 8.49 -8.61
CA ILE A 132 -2.00 8.02 -8.43
C ILE A 132 -1.81 6.63 -9.06
N ASN A 133 -2.71 5.69 -8.80
CA ASN A 133 -2.62 4.33 -9.34
C ASN A 133 -2.77 4.31 -10.88
N VAL A 134 -3.62 5.16 -11.46
CA VAL A 134 -3.72 5.34 -12.93
C VAL A 134 -2.41 5.84 -13.51
N ILE A 135 -1.79 6.85 -12.89
CA ILE A 135 -0.51 7.42 -13.36
C ILE A 135 0.60 6.36 -13.32
N VAL A 136 0.69 5.61 -12.21
CA VAL A 136 1.67 4.53 -12.06
C VAL A 136 1.45 3.46 -13.13
N LEU A 137 0.21 3.00 -13.31
CA LEU A 137 -0.13 2.00 -14.33
C LEU A 137 0.25 2.46 -15.75
N ALA A 138 -0.11 3.69 -16.11
CA ALA A 138 0.20 4.26 -17.42
C ALA A 138 1.73 4.32 -17.65
N TYR A 139 2.49 4.73 -16.64
CA TYR A 139 3.96 4.74 -16.73
C TYR A 139 4.54 3.33 -16.89
N MET A 140 4.03 2.35 -16.12
CA MET A 140 4.50 0.97 -16.23
C MET A 140 4.23 0.37 -17.61
N ILE A 141 3.05 0.62 -18.18
CA ILE A 141 2.71 0.20 -19.55
C ILE A 141 3.67 0.86 -20.56
N TYR A 142 3.94 2.15 -20.41
CA TYR A 142 4.89 2.86 -21.28
C TYR A 142 6.30 2.24 -21.23
N VAL A 143 6.81 1.95 -20.03
CA VAL A 143 8.12 1.29 -19.85
C VAL A 143 8.13 -0.10 -20.50
N LEU A 144 7.09 -0.90 -20.31
CA LEU A 144 6.97 -2.24 -20.89
C LEU A 144 6.94 -2.21 -22.43
N VAL A 145 6.21 -1.25 -23.02
CA VAL A 145 6.12 -1.06 -24.47
C VAL A 145 7.46 -0.59 -25.06
N GLN A 146 8.15 0.34 -24.41
CA GLN A 146 9.47 0.78 -24.85
C GLN A 146 10.53 -0.32 -24.76
N GLY A 147 10.52 -1.11 -23.67
CA GLY A 147 11.43 -2.24 -23.51
C GLY A 147 11.24 -3.34 -24.56
N LYS A 148 10.06 -3.48 -25.16
CA LYS A 148 9.82 -4.36 -26.31
C LYS A 148 10.43 -3.81 -27.61
N LYS A 149 10.28 -2.50 -27.89
CA LYS A 149 10.82 -1.87 -29.11
C LYS A 149 12.35 -1.94 -29.18
N SER A 150 13.06 -1.77 -28.06
CA SER A 150 14.53 -1.86 -28.03
C SER A 150 15.08 -3.27 -28.31
N GLN A 151 14.28 -4.33 -28.14
CA GLN A 151 14.70 -5.71 -28.44
C GLN A 151 14.39 -6.13 -29.88
N GLN A 152 13.41 -5.51 -30.54
CA GLN A 152 13.07 -5.81 -31.94
C GLN A 152 14.01 -5.11 -32.94
N GLY A 153 14.59 -3.96 -32.60
CA GLY A 153 15.54 -3.24 -33.47
C GLY A 153 16.93 -3.85 -33.59
N THR A 154 17.24 -4.94 -32.90
CA THR A 154 18.55 -5.63 -32.92
C THR A 154 18.51 -6.96 -33.70
N ASN A 155 17.36 -7.34 -34.27
CA ASN A 155 17.19 -8.57 -35.07
C ASN A 155 16.89 -8.27 -36.55
N ILE A 156 17.54 -7.25 -37.13
CA ILE A 156 17.52 -6.99 -38.58
C ILE A 156 18.95 -6.81 -39.06
#